data_AF-A0A143PWE1-F1
#
_entry.id   AF-A0A143PWE1-F1
#
_cell.length_a   1.000
_cell.length_b   1.000
_cell.length_c   1.000
_cell.angle_alpha   90.00
_cell.angle_beta   90.00
_cell.angle_gamma   90.00
#
_symmetry.space_group_name_H-M   'P 1'
#
loop_
_entity.id
_entity.type
_entity.pdbx_description
1 polymer ?
#
loop_
_entity_poly.entity_id
_entity_poly.type
_entity_poly.pdbx_seq_one_letter_code
_entity_poly.pdbx_strand_id
1 'polypeptide(L)'
;MWFVGGVGTFMTRGSTLENQVPWPLKNGKAVPLIGPSGSGFDANYAGVGSVVAAANGRDLLMFYHSEIQPCGYFLPFIAGIGLARSTDGGLTWQKRGQVLSGSEPKPTHCNFDASGVGNPTVFKSRDGRWLYMLFGEWRRSLPESGPDSVFLARAPIESDGEPGSWQKYAYGGFAEAGLGGSPTPIVGPPDQMGETVYAGLPSISWNVHASDT
;
A
#
# COMPACT_ATOMS: atom_id res chain seq x y z
N MET A 1 6.95 -8.55 14.30
CA MET A 1 5.83 -8.33 13.35
C MET A 1 5.56 -6.85 13.24
N TRP A 2 5.16 -6.35 12.06
CA TRP A 2 4.75 -4.96 11.86
C TRP A 2 3.24 -4.88 11.65
N PHE A 3 2.60 -3.89 12.26
CA PHE A 3 1.15 -3.67 12.14
C PHE A 3 0.83 -2.19 12.24
N VAL A 4 -0.34 -1.83 11.75
CA VAL A 4 -0.88 -0.48 11.84
C VAL A 4 -1.45 -0.22 13.24
N GLY A 5 -1.20 0.98 13.77
CA GLY A 5 -1.87 1.49 14.97
C GLY A 5 -1.98 3.01 14.92
N GLY A 6 -3.15 3.58 15.21
CA GLY A 6 -3.36 5.02 15.05
C GLY A 6 -2.99 5.50 13.64
N VAL A 7 -2.07 6.46 13.54
CA VAL A 7 -1.61 7.05 12.27
C VAL A 7 -0.31 6.44 11.72
N GLY A 8 0.21 5.38 12.33
CA GLY A 8 1.55 4.87 12.06
C GLY A 8 1.66 3.34 12.06
N THR A 9 2.88 2.89 11.79
CA THR A 9 3.31 1.49 11.81
C THR A 9 4.11 1.21 13.07
N PHE A 10 3.69 0.19 13.81
CA PHE A 10 4.31 -0.28 15.04
C PHE A 10 4.92 -1.66 14.84
N MET A 11 5.84 -2.03 15.72
CA MET A 11 6.42 -3.37 15.74
C MET A 11 6.24 -4.03 17.10
N THR A 12 6.00 -5.33 17.07
CA THR A 12 6.24 -6.22 18.20
C THR A 12 7.38 -7.18 17.90
N ARG A 13 8.10 -7.59 18.94
CA ARG A 13 9.16 -8.60 18.88
C ARG A 13 8.85 -9.73 19.83
N GLY A 14 9.15 -10.95 19.41
CA GLY A 14 8.95 -12.17 20.17
C GLY A 14 9.29 -13.35 19.28
N SER A 15 9.70 -14.46 19.87
CA SER A 15 9.95 -15.71 19.15
C SER A 15 8.67 -16.47 18.81
N THR A 16 7.55 -16.10 19.45
CA THR A 16 6.22 -16.74 19.33
C THR A 16 5.14 -15.65 19.35
N LEU A 17 3.89 -15.95 19.04
CA LEU A 17 2.82 -14.95 19.10
C LEU A 17 2.46 -14.59 20.56
N GLU A 18 2.65 -15.55 21.46
CA GLU A 18 2.33 -15.48 22.89
C GLU A 18 3.28 -14.57 23.68
N ASN A 19 4.50 -14.35 23.17
CA ASN A 19 5.54 -13.55 23.84
C ASN A 19 5.90 -12.25 23.11
N GLN A 20 5.01 -11.77 22.24
CA GLN A 20 5.22 -10.52 21.52
C GLN A 20 5.18 -9.32 22.46
N VAL A 21 6.24 -8.52 22.47
CA VAL A 21 6.33 -7.25 23.20
C VAL A 21 6.50 -6.08 22.23
N PRO A 22 5.82 -4.93 22.46
CA PRO A 22 5.99 -3.76 21.60
C PRO A 22 7.42 -3.23 21.63
N TRP A 23 7.93 -2.79 20.48
CA TRP A 23 9.25 -2.18 20.36
C TRP A 23 9.29 -1.16 19.20
N PRO A 24 10.01 -0.03 19.34
CA PRO A 24 10.70 0.42 20.55
C PRO A 24 9.72 1.05 21.53
N LEU A 25 10.12 1.12 22.80
CA LEU A 25 9.37 1.82 23.83
C LEU A 25 10.02 3.17 24.14
N LYS A 26 9.21 4.21 24.33
CA LYS A 26 9.61 5.48 24.93
C LYS A 26 8.66 5.78 26.07
N ASN A 27 9.18 5.93 27.29
CA ASN A 27 8.39 6.11 28.51
C ASN A 27 7.30 5.03 28.69
N GLY A 28 7.65 3.77 28.42
CA GLY A 28 6.74 2.62 28.54
C GLY A 28 5.67 2.51 27.44
N LYS A 29 5.68 3.39 26.44
CA LYS A 29 4.72 3.37 25.32
C LYS A 29 5.41 3.00 24.02
N ALA A 30 4.73 2.21 23.18
CA ALA A 30 5.22 1.89 21.85
C ALA A 30 5.38 3.17 21.01
N VAL A 31 6.45 3.22 20.22
CA VAL A 31 6.72 4.32 19.29
C VAL A 31 6.61 3.78 17.86
N PRO A 32 5.97 4.52 16.94
CA PRO A 32 5.89 4.09 15.55
C PRO A 32 7.28 4.04 14.92
N LEU A 33 7.54 2.99 14.14
CA LEU A 33 8.74 2.87 13.29
C LEU A 33 8.62 3.73 12.02
N ILE A 34 7.40 3.83 11.50
CA ILE A 34 7.01 4.75 10.44
C ILE A 34 5.75 5.46 10.91
N GLY A 35 5.72 6.77 10.79
CA GLY A 35 4.53 7.59 11.04
C GLY A 35 4.36 8.63 9.94
N PRO A 36 3.36 9.50 10.05
CA PRO A 36 3.15 10.59 9.10
C PRO A 36 4.39 11.48 9.01
N SER A 37 4.70 11.98 7.82
CA SER A 37 5.83 12.89 7.64
C SER A 37 5.50 14.35 7.98
N GLY A 38 4.22 14.67 8.16
CA GLY A 38 3.72 16.05 8.36
C GLY A 38 3.64 16.88 7.08
N SER A 39 4.05 16.35 5.92
CA SER A 39 3.96 17.04 4.61
C SER A 39 3.92 16.06 3.45
N GLY A 40 3.76 16.53 2.20
CA GLY A 40 3.78 15.63 1.05
C GLY A 40 2.62 14.63 1.06
N PHE A 41 2.79 13.46 0.44
CA PHE A 41 1.72 12.48 0.19
C PHE A 41 1.34 11.61 1.42
N ASP A 42 2.17 11.61 2.45
CA ASP A 42 1.99 10.84 3.68
C ASP A 42 1.99 11.75 4.92
N ALA A 43 1.42 12.95 4.74
CA ALA A 43 1.44 14.01 5.74
C ALA A 43 0.67 13.64 7.02
N ASN A 44 -0.41 12.85 6.90
CA ASN A 44 -1.34 12.61 7.99
C ASN A 44 -1.40 11.14 8.44
N TYR A 45 -1.00 10.19 7.58
CA TYR A 45 -1.04 8.77 7.88
C TYR A 45 0.06 7.99 7.14
N ALA A 46 0.63 6.98 7.79
CA ALA A 46 1.54 6.01 7.16
C ALA A 46 1.45 4.61 7.82
N GLY A 47 0.64 3.73 7.25
CA GLY A 47 0.37 2.38 7.75
C GLY A 47 0.92 1.28 6.85
N VAL A 48 1.68 0.33 7.41
CA VAL A 48 2.21 -0.82 6.68
C VAL A 48 1.12 -1.62 5.98
N GLY A 49 1.36 -2.01 4.73
CA GLY A 49 0.55 -3.01 4.02
C GLY A 49 1.33 -4.32 3.80
N SER A 50 2.58 -4.23 3.33
CA SER A 50 3.42 -5.42 3.08
C SER A 50 4.89 -5.16 3.36
N VAL A 51 5.60 -6.21 3.77
CA VAL A 51 7.06 -6.21 3.92
C VAL A 51 7.63 -7.39 3.13
N VAL A 52 8.57 -7.12 2.23
CA VAL A 52 9.27 -8.14 1.43
C VAL A 52 10.79 -7.95 1.53
N ALA A 53 11.56 -9.00 1.29
CA ALA A 53 13.01 -8.86 1.18
C ALA A 53 13.39 -8.06 -0.08
N ALA A 54 14.42 -7.23 0.01
CA ALA A 54 15.02 -6.58 -1.15
C ALA A 54 15.71 -7.60 -2.08
N ALA A 55 16.16 -7.15 -3.25
CA ALA A 55 16.91 -7.96 -4.22
C ALA A 55 18.24 -8.47 -3.64
N ASN A 56 18.85 -7.71 -2.73
CA ASN A 56 20.11 -8.09 -2.08
C ASN A 56 19.96 -9.22 -1.02
N GLY A 57 18.74 -9.68 -0.75
CA GLY A 57 18.42 -10.75 0.19
C GLY A 57 18.65 -10.43 1.67
N ARG A 58 19.05 -9.21 2.03
CA ARG A 58 19.38 -8.79 3.40
C ARG A 58 18.48 -7.66 3.90
N ASP A 59 18.18 -6.70 3.04
CA ASP A 59 17.37 -5.55 3.38
C ASP A 59 15.89 -5.91 3.31
N LEU A 60 15.06 -5.12 3.99
CA LEU A 60 13.61 -5.23 3.92
C LEU A 60 13.02 -4.00 3.25
N LEU A 61 11.95 -4.22 2.48
CA LEU A 61 11.17 -3.20 1.78
C LEU A 61 9.77 -3.22 2.36
N MET A 62 9.32 -2.09 2.90
CA MET A 62 7.98 -1.89 3.43
C MET A 62 7.20 -1.01 2.47
N PHE A 63 6.11 -1.55 1.96
CA PHE A 63 5.13 -0.80 1.18
C PHE A 63 3.98 -0.42 2.11
N TYR A 64 3.69 0.88 2.18
CA TYR A 64 2.77 1.44 3.16
C TYR A 64 1.67 2.27 2.49
N HIS A 65 0.46 2.15 3.02
CA HIS A 65 -0.64 3.06 2.76
C HIS A 65 -0.30 4.42 3.38
N SER A 66 -0.48 5.50 2.62
CA SER A 66 -0.30 6.87 3.09
C SER A 66 -1.53 7.73 2.83
N GLU A 67 -1.79 8.71 3.69
CA GLU A 67 -2.89 9.66 3.48
C GLU A 67 -2.44 11.10 3.68
N ILE A 68 -3.07 11.99 2.91
CA ILE A 68 -3.24 13.39 3.27
C ILE A 68 -4.70 13.69 3.57
N GLN A 69 -4.94 14.54 4.56
CA GLN A 69 -6.26 15.02 4.97
C GLN A 69 -6.37 16.50 4.59
N PRO A 70 -6.69 16.81 3.31
CA PRO A 70 -6.58 18.17 2.77
C PRO A 70 -7.50 19.18 3.46
N CYS A 71 -8.51 18.71 4.18
CA CYS A 71 -9.54 19.53 4.80
C CYS A 71 -9.37 19.69 6.32
N GLY A 72 -8.31 19.09 6.91
CA GLY A 72 -7.98 19.25 8.33
C GLY A 72 -8.77 18.34 9.29
N TYR A 73 -9.46 17.33 8.77
CA TYR A 73 -10.17 16.30 9.53
C TYR A 73 -10.04 14.94 8.80
N PHE A 74 -10.39 13.84 9.47
CA PHE A 74 -10.05 12.48 9.04
C PHE A 74 -10.54 12.09 7.63
N LEU A 75 -11.71 12.56 7.22
CA LEU A 75 -12.29 12.38 5.88
C LEU A 75 -12.73 13.73 5.33
N PRO A 76 -12.43 14.12 4.08
CA PRO A 76 -11.80 13.29 3.09
C PRO A 76 -10.32 13.05 3.32
N PHE A 77 -9.83 11.93 2.75
CA PHE A 77 -8.40 11.72 2.54
C PHE A 77 -8.05 11.47 1.08
N ILE A 78 -6.82 11.84 0.69
CA ILE A 78 -6.21 11.44 -0.57
C ILE A 78 -5.09 10.45 -0.24
N ALA A 79 -5.25 9.23 -0.73
CA ALA A 79 -4.36 8.12 -0.47
C ALA A 79 -3.23 8.02 -1.51
N GLY A 80 -2.14 7.45 -1.05
CA GLY A 80 -1.00 7.02 -1.87
C GLY A 80 -0.37 5.75 -1.30
N ILE A 81 0.62 5.24 -2.01
CA ILE A 81 1.44 4.12 -1.53
C ILE A 81 2.89 4.57 -1.54
N GLY A 82 3.54 4.45 -0.39
CA GLY A 82 4.95 4.77 -0.21
C GLY A 82 5.82 3.52 -0.04
N LEU A 83 7.13 3.71 -0.20
CA LEU A 83 8.16 2.72 0.11
C LEU A 83 9.02 3.21 1.28
N ALA A 84 9.38 2.29 2.17
CA ALA A 84 10.48 2.46 3.11
C ALA A 84 11.42 1.27 3.09
N ARG A 85 12.70 1.51 3.36
CA ARG A 85 13.74 0.48 3.38
C ARG A 85 14.35 0.34 4.76
N SER A 86 14.64 -0.89 5.16
CA SER A 86 15.41 -1.20 6.35
C SER A 86 16.65 -2.01 6.00
N THR A 87 17.78 -1.63 6.58
CA THR A 87 19.08 -2.30 6.41
C THR A 87 19.52 -3.07 7.66
N ASP A 88 18.69 -3.11 8.71
CA ASP A 88 19.03 -3.65 10.03
C ASP A 88 18.06 -4.75 10.50
N GLY A 89 17.31 -5.35 9.57
CA GLY A 89 16.31 -6.37 9.90
C GLY A 89 14.97 -5.79 10.35
N GLY A 90 14.66 -4.55 9.98
CA GLY A 90 13.38 -3.89 10.20
C GLY A 90 13.27 -3.19 11.55
N LEU A 91 14.39 -2.89 12.20
CA LEU A 91 14.43 -2.15 13.46
C LEU A 91 14.35 -0.65 13.19
N THR A 92 14.93 -0.17 12.10
CA THR A 92 14.80 1.20 11.61
C THR A 92 14.41 1.21 10.15
N TRP A 93 13.71 2.27 9.73
CA TRP A 93 13.16 2.41 8.39
C TRP A 93 13.43 3.80 7.82
N GLN A 94 13.90 3.85 6.59
CA GLN A 94 14.08 5.08 5.82
C GLN A 94 13.01 5.16 4.73
N LYS A 95 12.17 6.21 4.78
CA LYS A 95 11.20 6.48 3.71
C LYS A 95 11.94 6.81 2.40
N ARG A 96 11.49 6.21 1.31
CA ARG A 96 12.06 6.35 -0.04
C ARG A 96 11.19 7.21 -0.96
N GLY A 97 9.93 7.43 -0.59
CA GLY A 97 8.99 8.30 -1.32
C GLY A 97 7.75 7.54 -1.81
N GLN A 98 6.92 8.25 -2.57
CA GLN A 98 5.69 7.70 -3.15
C GLN A 98 6.02 6.82 -4.34
N VAL A 99 5.49 5.61 -4.36
CA VAL A 99 5.68 4.64 -5.46
C VAL A 99 4.46 4.57 -6.38
N LEU A 100 3.25 4.68 -5.82
CA LEU A 100 2.00 4.77 -6.57
C LEU A 100 1.14 5.95 -6.09
N SER A 101 0.44 6.58 -7.04
CA SER A 101 -0.59 7.59 -6.79
C SER A 101 -1.88 7.28 -7.54
N GLY A 102 -2.97 7.96 -7.20
CA GLY A 102 -4.17 8.00 -8.05
C GLY A 102 -3.88 8.52 -9.45
N SER A 103 -4.74 8.13 -10.39
CA SER A 103 -4.77 8.60 -11.77
C SER A 103 -5.49 9.93 -11.96
N GLU A 104 -6.42 10.25 -11.06
CA GLU A 104 -7.16 11.49 -11.11
C GLU A 104 -6.36 12.67 -10.53
N PRO A 105 -6.58 13.90 -11.04
CA PRO A 105 -6.06 15.10 -10.41
C PRO A 105 -6.48 15.18 -8.94
N LYS A 106 -5.61 15.76 -8.12
CA LYS A 106 -5.92 16.00 -6.70
C LYS A 106 -7.21 16.85 -6.59
N PRO A 107 -8.19 16.43 -5.76
CA PRO A 107 -9.37 17.23 -5.46
C PRO A 107 -8.99 18.64 -5.00
N THR A 108 -9.75 19.64 -5.46
CA THR A 108 -9.61 21.04 -5.06
C THR A 108 -10.66 21.48 -4.04
N HIS A 109 -11.58 20.58 -3.69
CA HIS A 109 -12.70 20.79 -2.75
C HIS A 109 -12.84 19.60 -1.81
N CYS A 110 -13.55 19.77 -0.70
CA CYS A 110 -13.72 18.76 0.34
C CYS A 110 -14.96 17.85 0.16
N ASN A 111 -15.65 17.93 -0.98
CA ASN A 111 -16.83 17.11 -1.26
C ASN A 111 -16.45 15.75 -1.89
N PHE A 112 -15.79 14.90 -1.10
CA PHE A 112 -15.48 13.50 -1.43
C PHE A 112 -15.17 12.75 -0.12
N ASP A 113 -15.13 11.41 -0.16
CA ASP A 113 -14.73 10.60 1.01
C ASP A 113 -13.27 10.14 0.88
N ALA A 114 -12.95 9.42 -0.19
CA ALA A 114 -11.60 8.92 -0.47
C ALA A 114 -11.23 9.20 -1.93
N SER A 115 -9.93 9.38 -2.18
CA SER A 115 -9.39 9.47 -3.53
C SER A 115 -7.97 8.90 -3.57
N GLY A 116 -7.51 8.42 -4.71
CA GLY A 116 -6.13 7.95 -4.86
C GLY A 116 -6.01 6.44 -4.68
N VAL A 117 -4.81 5.97 -4.33
CA VAL A 117 -4.49 4.52 -4.25
C VAL A 117 -4.07 4.14 -2.85
N GLY A 118 -4.43 2.94 -2.42
CA GLY A 118 -4.08 2.47 -1.09
C GLY A 118 -4.15 0.96 -0.96
N ASN A 119 -3.95 0.51 0.27
CA ASN A 119 -4.08 -0.88 0.70
C ASN A 119 -3.16 -1.83 -0.10
N PRO A 120 -1.83 -1.57 -0.10
CA PRO A 120 -0.90 -2.36 -0.89
C PRO A 120 -0.70 -3.75 -0.33
N THR A 121 -0.77 -4.75 -1.20
CA THR A 121 -0.20 -6.08 -0.96
C THR A 121 0.87 -6.39 -1.99
N VAL A 122 2.09 -6.66 -1.54
CA VAL A 122 3.26 -6.85 -2.41
C VAL A 122 3.86 -8.23 -2.25
N PHE A 123 4.19 -8.86 -3.37
CA PHE A 123 4.81 -10.18 -3.41
C PHE A 123 5.80 -10.30 -4.58
N LYS A 124 6.74 -11.23 -4.46
CA LYS A 124 7.70 -11.55 -5.53
C LYS A 124 7.10 -12.56 -6.48
N SER A 125 7.36 -12.39 -7.78
CA SER A 125 7.04 -13.40 -8.78
C SER A 125 7.87 -14.67 -8.55
N ARG A 126 7.31 -15.83 -8.93
CA ARG A 126 7.98 -17.13 -8.76
C ARG A 126 9.32 -17.24 -9.51
N ASP A 127 9.41 -16.60 -10.68
CA ASP A 127 10.64 -16.53 -11.48
C ASP A 127 11.66 -15.50 -10.96
N GLY A 128 11.31 -14.80 -9.88
CA GLY A 128 12.17 -13.82 -9.22
C GLY A 128 12.42 -12.56 -10.04
N ARG A 129 11.69 -12.30 -11.13
CA ARG A 129 11.91 -11.13 -12.00
C ARG A 129 11.15 -9.88 -11.58
N TRP A 130 10.04 -10.03 -10.87
CA TRP A 130 9.11 -8.94 -10.61
C TRP A 130 8.68 -8.87 -9.15
N LEU A 131 8.47 -7.64 -8.68
CA LEU A 131 7.55 -7.34 -7.59
C LEU A 131 6.17 -7.09 -8.21
N TYR A 132 5.14 -7.72 -7.67
CA TYR A 132 3.74 -7.42 -7.99
C TYR A 132 3.08 -6.75 -6.79
N MET A 133 2.24 -5.75 -7.06
CA MET A 133 1.45 -5.05 -6.06
C MET A 133 -0.03 -5.10 -6.44
N LEU A 134 -0.84 -5.70 -5.57
CA LEU A 134 -2.29 -5.51 -5.56
C LEU A 134 -2.61 -4.25 -4.76
N PHE A 135 -3.54 -3.43 -5.25
CA PHE A 135 -3.96 -2.20 -4.58
C PHE A 135 -5.40 -1.83 -4.92
N GLY A 136 -6.03 -1.01 -4.09
CA GLY A 136 -7.30 -0.35 -4.40
C GLY A 136 -7.07 1.05 -4.96
N GLU A 137 -7.97 1.52 -5.83
CA GLU A 137 -8.02 2.92 -6.28
C GLU A 137 -9.42 3.50 -6.11
N TRP A 138 -9.53 4.61 -5.39
CA TRP A 138 -10.75 5.39 -5.20
C TRP A 138 -10.81 6.50 -6.25
N ARG A 139 -11.70 6.34 -7.24
CA ARG A 139 -11.91 7.28 -8.35
C ARG A 139 -13.23 8.03 -8.20
N ARG A 140 -13.18 9.34 -8.42
CA ARG A 140 -14.32 10.26 -8.27
C ARG A 140 -15.09 10.49 -9.56
N SER A 141 -14.47 10.27 -10.72
CA SER A 141 -15.05 10.55 -12.04
C SER A 141 -15.98 9.47 -12.58
N LEU A 142 -16.12 8.35 -11.88
CA LEU A 142 -17.09 7.31 -12.22
C LEU A 142 -18.47 7.67 -11.64
N PRO A 143 -19.58 7.45 -12.38
CA PRO A 143 -20.83 8.25 -12.29
C PRO A 143 -21.57 8.18 -10.95
N GLU A 144 -21.29 7.14 -10.19
CA GLU A 144 -21.45 6.99 -8.74
C GLU A 144 -20.08 6.45 -8.32
N SER A 145 -19.53 6.79 -7.14
CA SER A 145 -18.28 6.22 -6.62
C SER A 145 -18.16 4.72 -6.95
N GLY A 146 -17.52 4.41 -8.08
CA GLY A 146 -17.60 3.07 -8.67
C GLY A 146 -17.10 2.09 -7.63
N PRO A 147 -17.71 0.90 -7.48
CA PRO A 147 -17.41 0.10 -6.32
C PRO A 147 -15.92 -0.25 -6.30
N ASP A 148 -15.32 -0.15 -5.11
CA ASP A 148 -13.90 -0.36 -4.88
C ASP A 148 -13.45 -1.61 -5.63
N SER A 149 -12.39 -1.47 -6.43
CA SER A 149 -11.86 -2.52 -7.31
C SER A 149 -10.41 -2.82 -6.95
N VAL A 150 -9.97 -4.04 -7.27
CA VAL A 150 -8.56 -4.42 -7.13
C VAL A 150 -7.83 -4.23 -8.44
N PHE A 151 -6.71 -3.53 -8.36
CA PHE A 151 -5.81 -3.24 -9.45
C PHE A 151 -4.45 -3.92 -9.24
N LEU A 152 -3.65 -3.97 -10.30
CA LEU A 152 -2.34 -4.61 -10.30
C LEU A 152 -1.27 -3.66 -10.84
N ALA A 153 -0.13 -3.63 -10.19
CA ALA A 153 1.09 -3.00 -10.69
C ALA A 153 2.27 -3.97 -10.55
N ARG A 154 3.34 -3.71 -11.29
CA ARG A 154 4.61 -4.43 -11.12
C ARG A 154 5.81 -3.49 -11.21
N ALA A 155 6.91 -3.90 -10.59
CA ALA A 155 8.22 -3.30 -10.78
C ALA A 155 9.26 -4.42 -10.95
N PRO A 156 10.35 -4.21 -11.70
CA PRO A 156 11.45 -5.17 -11.74
C PRO A 156 12.02 -5.42 -10.34
N ILE A 157 12.42 -6.64 -10.01
CA ILE A 157 12.90 -6.94 -8.65
C ILE A 157 14.16 -6.13 -8.31
N GLU A 158 15.02 -5.92 -9.31
CA GLU A 158 16.29 -5.21 -9.20
C GLU A 158 16.13 -3.72 -8.94
N SER A 159 14.92 -3.18 -9.16
CA SER A 159 14.61 -1.80 -8.79
C SER A 159 14.31 -1.65 -7.31
N ASP A 160 14.22 -2.74 -6.53
CA ASP A 160 13.75 -2.74 -5.14
C ASP A 160 12.40 -2.01 -4.94
N GLY A 161 11.60 -1.89 -6.01
CA GLY A 161 10.32 -1.18 -5.99
C GLY A 161 10.44 0.33 -5.75
N GLU A 162 11.58 0.94 -6.07
CA GLU A 162 11.81 2.38 -5.90
C GLU A 162 10.81 3.24 -6.69
N PRO A 163 10.56 4.50 -6.27
CA PRO A 163 9.73 5.44 -7.01
C PRO A 163 10.08 5.53 -8.50
N GLY A 164 9.07 5.55 -9.36
CA GLY A 164 9.24 5.60 -10.81
C GLY A 164 9.53 4.24 -11.48
N SER A 165 9.79 3.17 -10.72
CA SER A 165 10.01 1.83 -11.30
C SER A 165 8.72 1.03 -11.54
N TRP A 166 7.59 1.52 -11.03
CA TRP A 166 6.32 0.81 -11.09
C TRP A 166 5.57 1.10 -12.39
N GLN A 167 5.00 0.04 -12.95
CA GLN A 167 4.05 0.09 -14.05
C GLN A 167 2.72 -0.51 -13.60
N LYS A 168 1.63 0.18 -13.86
CA LYS A 168 0.27 -0.27 -13.62
C LYS A 168 -0.23 -1.10 -14.79
N TYR A 169 -1.03 -2.12 -14.50
CA TYR A 169 -1.72 -2.92 -15.49
C TYR A 169 -2.87 -2.09 -16.09
N ALA A 170 -2.86 -1.94 -17.41
CA ALA A 170 -3.86 -1.24 -18.19
C ALA A 170 -3.94 -1.85 -19.59
N TYR A 171 -5.15 -1.96 -20.13
CA TYR A 171 -5.39 -2.38 -21.52
C TYR A 171 -4.68 -3.69 -21.93
N GLY A 172 -4.62 -4.67 -21.02
CA GLY A 172 -4.01 -5.98 -21.30
C GLY A 172 -2.51 -6.08 -21.00
N GLY A 173 -1.86 -5.02 -20.50
CA GLY A 173 -0.43 -5.05 -20.22
C GLY A 173 0.01 -4.05 -19.14
N PHE A 174 1.29 -4.11 -18.76
CA PHE A 174 1.88 -3.14 -17.82
C PHE A 174 2.40 -1.94 -18.59
N ALA A 175 1.53 -0.96 -18.82
CA ALA A 175 1.76 0.15 -19.77
C ALA A 175 1.65 1.55 -19.13
N GLU A 176 1.03 1.67 -17.96
CA GLU A 176 0.77 2.95 -17.32
C GLU A 176 1.77 3.21 -16.19
N ALA A 177 2.13 4.47 -15.94
CA ALA A 177 3.06 4.80 -14.87
C ALA A 177 2.47 4.54 -13.48
N GLY A 178 3.29 4.12 -12.52
CA GLY A 178 2.88 3.97 -11.12
C GLY A 178 2.36 5.29 -10.51
N LEU A 179 3.00 6.40 -10.85
CA LEU A 179 2.58 7.74 -10.48
C LEU A 179 1.73 8.34 -11.59
N GLY A 180 0.48 8.69 -11.28
CA GLY A 180 -0.46 9.36 -12.18
C GLY A 180 -1.07 8.50 -13.29
N GLY A 181 -0.53 7.31 -13.58
CA GLY A 181 -1.07 6.44 -14.65
C GLY A 181 -2.42 5.82 -14.29
N SER A 182 -3.22 5.48 -15.31
CA SER A 182 -4.61 5.03 -15.16
C SER A 182 -4.77 3.51 -15.38
N PRO A 183 -4.94 2.71 -14.31
CA PRO A 183 -5.02 1.25 -14.44
C PRO A 183 -6.38 0.75 -14.93
N THR A 184 -6.41 -0.48 -15.45
CA THR A 184 -7.63 -1.27 -15.65
C THR A 184 -7.80 -2.22 -14.45
N PRO A 185 -9.00 -2.35 -13.85
CA PRO A 185 -9.21 -3.28 -12.73
C PRO A 185 -8.97 -4.73 -13.18
N ILE A 186 -8.38 -5.53 -12.29
CA ILE A 186 -8.22 -6.99 -12.50
C ILE A 186 -9.26 -7.81 -11.74
N VAL A 187 -9.84 -7.23 -10.68
CA VAL A 187 -11.05 -7.71 -10.04
C VAL A 187 -11.99 -6.52 -9.99
N GLY A 188 -13.01 -6.56 -10.85
CA GLY A 188 -14.08 -5.59 -10.84
C GLY A 188 -15.11 -5.91 -9.75
N PRO A 189 -16.00 -4.97 -9.46
CA PRO A 189 -17.14 -5.24 -8.60
C PRO A 189 -18.11 -6.20 -9.31
N PRO A 190 -18.85 -7.04 -8.57
CA PRO A 190 -19.82 -7.94 -9.17
C PRO A 190 -20.95 -7.17 -9.86
N ASP A 191 -21.53 -7.79 -10.90
CA ASP A 191 -22.49 -7.18 -11.84
C ASP A 191 -23.85 -6.78 -11.21
N GLN A 192 -24.07 -7.00 -9.91
CA GLN A 192 -25.34 -6.69 -9.26
C GLN A 192 -25.37 -5.22 -8.82
N MET A 193 -25.88 -4.37 -9.71
CA MET A 193 -26.31 -3.01 -9.41
C MET A 193 -27.40 -3.04 -8.33
N GLY A 194 -27.03 -2.82 -7.07
CA GLY A 194 -27.99 -2.71 -5.97
C GLY A 194 -27.42 -2.94 -4.58
N GLU A 195 -26.28 -3.62 -4.46
CA GLU A 195 -25.59 -3.79 -3.18
C GLU A 195 -24.21 -3.13 -3.25
N THR A 196 -23.86 -2.33 -2.24
CA THR A 196 -22.52 -1.76 -2.10
C THR A 196 -21.53 -2.90 -1.92
N VAL A 197 -20.81 -3.28 -2.98
CA VAL A 197 -19.76 -4.30 -2.89
C VAL A 197 -18.40 -3.63 -2.84
N TYR A 198 -17.74 -3.79 -1.69
CA TYR A 198 -16.39 -3.33 -1.44
C TYR A 198 -15.38 -4.41 -1.86
N ALA A 199 -14.65 -4.22 -2.97
CA ALA A 199 -13.44 -5.01 -3.24
C ALA A 199 -12.20 -4.16 -2.91
N GLY A 200 -11.83 -4.18 -1.64
CA GLY A 200 -10.64 -3.51 -1.12
C GLY A 200 -9.84 -4.42 -0.20
N LEU A 201 -8.70 -3.91 0.29
CA LEU A 201 -7.80 -4.62 1.20
C LEU A 201 -7.32 -5.97 0.64
N PRO A 202 -6.74 -6.01 -0.58
CA PRO A 202 -6.19 -7.25 -1.10
C PRO A 202 -5.14 -7.77 -0.11
N SER A 203 -5.16 -9.08 0.14
CA SER A 203 -4.14 -9.76 0.94
C SER A 203 -3.78 -11.07 0.27
N ILE A 204 -2.53 -11.49 0.41
CA ILE A 204 -2.04 -12.76 -0.10
C ILE A 204 -1.52 -13.56 1.07
N SER A 205 -2.03 -14.77 1.19
CA SER A 205 -1.49 -15.80 2.06
C SER A 205 -1.05 -16.99 1.21
N TRP A 206 -0.22 -17.85 1.78
CA TRP A 206 0.26 -19.06 1.12
C TRP A 206 -0.37 -20.29 1.78
N ASN A 207 -0.84 -21.24 0.96
CA ASN A 207 -1.33 -22.54 1.41
C ASN A 207 -0.76 -23.66 0.53
N VAL A 208 -0.09 -24.65 1.13
CA VAL A 208 0.46 -25.82 0.44
C VAL A 208 -0.59 -26.88 0.05
N HIS A 209 -1.83 -26.72 0.51
CA HIS A 209 -2.95 -27.63 0.27
C HIS A 209 -3.96 -27.13 -0.77
N ALA A 210 -3.80 -25.89 -1.26
CA ALA A 210 -4.55 -25.38 -2.39
C ALA A 210 -3.81 -25.74 -3.69
N SER A 211 -3.82 -27.01 -4.06
CA SER A 211 -3.41 -27.45 -5.38
C SER A 211 -4.65 -27.52 -6.28
N ASP A 212 -4.57 -26.92 -7.46
CA ASP A 212 -5.57 -27.11 -8.52
C ASP A 212 -5.74 -28.61 -8.78
N THR A 213 -6.93 -29.12 -8.47
CA THR A 213 -7.45 -30.38 -9.01
C THR A 213 -8.05 -30.13 -10.38
#